data_AF-A0A0H1B8U1-F1
#
_entry.id   AF-A0A0H1B8U1-F1
#
_cell.length_a   1.000
_cell.length_b   1.000
_cell.length_c   1.000
_cell.angle_alpha   90.00
_cell.angle_beta   90.00
_cell.angle_gamma   90.00
#
_symmetry.space_group_name_H-M   'P 1'
#
loop_
_entity.id
_entity.type
_entity.pdbx_description
1 polymer ?
#
loop_
_entity_poly.entity_id
_entity_poly.type
_entity_poly.pdbx_seq_one_letter_code
_entity_poly.pdbx_strand_id
1 'polypeptide(L)'
;MAPLYPFIRLPWGITPHELLLEKPLLYMAIMGVAYQSDTQRQQILAKMFREEISRSILIYGETSLGSLQALLVYSAWNHVHMQLKARLSNLLPLAMVMVTDLELSREPHTRSKTSPGALGEERRAFLGVFWLSSVTKTCAKEIDGMRFSRYADQCCHILQEAMEYPTDSYLVHLVRIQEIADTIGATIYSDNLMGSSTLNGSAATPMAISSLEKEVQAMGDKISEMQHLVIPPASYLYKIALDDRLFSSLSATTSRCPWTGNTDVLPSNTTSTITPTVSRTDLLVSCLFAIKSLADHFLALTDMVIFSLPYPTWLQLGHCILILTRVMEIRHNTWDLGYVSHLLDFREVLNRLARRLDKVISRGREARPARHLPVIFAGVVERLGEIGKMIGEGLHAVGSGNNRNGDAYNGIGNGNGNGDGNEDWTGAGAVGDGAVICGYETGLVFDDETTQAMCDFFGVGV
;
A
#
# COMPACT_ATOMS: atom_id res chain seq x y z
N MET A 1 14.59 16.40 -4.25
CA MET A 1 13.23 16.51 -3.68
C MET A 1 12.21 16.93 -4.73
N ALA A 2 12.29 18.12 -5.35
CA ALA A 2 11.26 18.60 -6.29
C ALA A 2 10.86 17.65 -7.44
N PRO A 3 11.77 16.95 -8.14
CA PRO A 3 11.36 15.97 -9.17
C PRO A 3 10.56 14.78 -8.62
N LEU A 4 10.71 14.45 -7.34
CA LEU A 4 10.06 13.31 -6.69
C LEU A 4 8.64 13.66 -6.19
N TYR A 5 8.34 14.95 -6.05
CA TYR A 5 7.01 15.46 -5.68
C TYR A 5 6.68 16.67 -6.57
N PRO A 6 6.24 16.44 -7.82
CA PRO A 6 6.19 17.45 -8.88
C PRO A 6 5.04 18.45 -8.77
N PHE A 7 4.27 18.43 -7.68
CA PHE A 7 3.08 19.25 -7.47
C PHE A 7 3.38 20.70 -7.07
N ILE A 8 4.65 20.99 -6.74
CA ILE A 8 5.12 22.31 -6.35
C ILE A 8 6.38 22.61 -7.14
N ARG A 9 6.29 23.61 -8.00
CA ARG A 9 7.40 24.09 -8.82
C ARG A 9 7.68 25.53 -8.45
N LEU A 10 8.95 25.81 -8.21
CA LEU A 10 9.42 27.17 -8.02
C LEU A 10 9.78 27.76 -9.40
N PRO A 11 9.50 29.05 -9.64
CA PRO A 11 9.94 29.72 -10.85
C PRO A 11 11.45 29.61 -11.04
N TRP A 12 11.88 29.49 -12.30
CA TRP A 12 13.31 29.43 -12.62
C TRP A 12 14.00 30.72 -12.17
N GLY A 13 15.06 30.57 -11.35
CA GLY A 13 15.87 31.70 -10.89
C GLY A 13 15.40 32.39 -9.61
N ILE A 14 14.29 31.96 -8.99
CA ILE A 14 13.86 32.54 -7.71
C ILE A 14 14.93 32.35 -6.63
N THR A 15 15.26 33.42 -5.94
CA THR A 15 16.21 33.38 -4.82
C THR A 15 15.52 32.98 -3.52
N PRO A 16 16.26 32.43 -2.54
CA PRO A 16 15.72 32.16 -1.20
C PRO A 16 15.10 33.39 -0.54
N HIS A 17 15.67 34.58 -0.79
CA HIS A 17 15.19 35.85 -0.23
C HIS A 17 13.86 36.28 -0.86
N GLU A 18 13.74 36.22 -2.19
CA GLU A 18 12.47 36.50 -2.88
C GLU A 18 11.39 35.52 -2.45
N LEU A 19 11.70 34.23 -2.34
CA LEU A 19 10.74 33.22 -1.88
C LEU A 19 10.27 33.49 -0.44
N LEU A 20 11.16 33.95 0.45
CA LEU A 20 10.80 34.33 1.81
C LEU A 20 9.85 35.54 1.84
N LEU A 21 10.02 36.50 0.93
CA LEU A 21 9.15 37.68 0.83
C LEU A 21 7.79 37.34 0.19
N GLU A 22 7.77 36.52 -0.87
CA GLU A 22 6.56 36.20 -1.61
C GLU A 22 5.72 35.09 -0.96
N LYS A 23 6.37 34.03 -0.45
CA LYS A 23 5.72 32.83 0.10
C LYS A 23 6.46 32.37 1.38
N PRO A 24 6.40 33.13 2.49
CA PRO A 24 7.18 32.88 3.70
C PRO A 24 6.93 31.49 4.31
N LEU A 25 5.67 31.04 4.34
CA LEU A 25 5.31 29.70 4.85
C LEU A 25 5.91 28.58 3.99
N LEU A 26 5.92 28.75 2.67
CA LEU A 26 6.51 27.78 1.75
C LEU A 26 8.02 27.71 1.93
N TYR A 27 8.68 28.86 2.08
CA TYR A 27 10.10 28.93 2.42
C TYR A 27 10.41 28.16 3.72
N MET A 28 9.64 28.41 4.79
CA MET A 28 9.80 27.71 6.06
C MET A 28 9.64 26.19 5.92
N ALA A 29 8.62 25.74 5.18
CA ALA A 29 8.40 24.32 4.93
C ALA A 29 9.57 23.68 4.18
N ILE A 30 10.06 24.32 3.12
CA ILE A 30 11.21 23.84 2.32
C ILE A 30 12.46 23.75 3.19
N MET A 31 12.76 24.77 3.99
CA MET A 31 13.89 24.75 4.90
C MET A 31 13.77 23.62 5.93
N GLY A 32 12.57 23.42 6.49
CA GLY A 32 12.30 22.36 7.45
C GLY A 32 12.51 20.95 6.88
N VAL A 33 12.14 20.71 5.62
CA VAL A 33 12.29 19.37 5.01
C VAL A 33 13.68 19.14 4.42
N ALA A 34 14.33 20.17 3.88
CA ALA A 34 15.60 20.06 3.18
C ALA A 34 16.83 20.04 4.13
N TYR A 35 16.68 20.50 5.38
CA TYR A 35 17.79 20.61 6.33
C TYR A 35 18.15 19.26 6.99
N GLN A 36 18.72 18.34 6.20
CA GLN A 36 18.99 16.95 6.60
C GLN A 36 20.31 16.75 7.36
N SER A 37 21.14 17.78 7.46
CA SER A 37 22.47 17.69 8.07
C SER A 37 22.47 17.68 9.59
N ASP A 38 21.43 18.23 10.21
CA ASP A 38 21.29 18.28 11.66
C ASP A 38 19.80 18.14 12.02
N THR A 39 19.49 16.94 12.54
CA THR A 39 18.13 16.51 12.91
C THR A 39 17.52 17.39 14.01
N GLN A 40 18.32 17.90 14.94
CA GLN A 40 17.81 18.75 16.04
C GLN A 40 17.30 20.07 15.48
N ARG A 41 18.10 20.73 14.64
CA ARG A 41 17.66 21.96 13.95
C ARG A 41 16.49 21.71 13.02
N GLN A 42 16.48 20.58 12.31
CA GLN A 42 15.37 20.18 11.44
C GLN A 42 14.05 20.10 12.22
N GLN A 43 14.08 19.54 13.44
CA GLN A 43 12.91 19.46 14.32
C GLN A 43 12.46 20.83 14.86
N ILE A 44 13.42 21.70 15.20
CA ILE A 44 13.11 23.07 15.61
C ILE A 44 12.39 23.81 14.47
N LEU A 45 12.91 23.74 13.25
CA LEU A 45 12.27 24.33 12.07
C LEU A 45 10.88 23.74 11.82
N ALA A 46 10.74 22.41 11.94
CA ALA A 46 9.46 21.74 11.77
C ALA A 46 8.42 22.15 12.83
N LYS A 47 8.86 22.42 14.07
CA LYS A 47 8.01 22.94 15.15
C LYS A 47 7.60 24.39 14.87
N MET A 48 8.55 25.25 14.52
CA MET A 48 8.29 26.65 14.16
C MET A 48 7.29 26.74 13.00
N PHE A 49 7.43 25.90 11.98
CA PHE A 49 6.47 25.84 10.88
C PHE A 49 5.06 25.48 11.37
N ARG A 50 4.90 24.47 12.24
CA ARG A 50 3.58 24.10 12.78
C ARG A 50 2.94 25.22 13.56
N GLU A 51 3.70 25.91 14.41
CA GLU A 51 3.21 27.05 15.19
C GLU A 51 2.75 28.17 14.25
N GLU A 52 3.56 28.47 13.23
CA GLU A 52 3.27 29.53 12.27
C GLU A 52 2.04 29.24 11.40
N ILE A 53 1.99 28.05 10.78
CA ILE A 53 0.88 27.68 9.90
C ILE A 53 -0.43 27.56 10.68
N SER A 54 -0.38 27.05 11.92
CA SER A 54 -1.55 26.96 12.79
C SER A 54 -2.06 28.35 13.17
N ARG A 55 -1.14 29.27 13.49
CA ARG A 55 -1.48 30.66 13.81
C ARG A 55 -2.07 31.39 12.60
N SER A 56 -1.43 31.30 11.43
CA SER A 56 -1.88 31.93 10.19
C SER A 56 -3.29 31.46 9.80
N ILE A 57 -3.54 30.15 9.81
CA ILE A 57 -4.83 29.58 9.40
C ILE A 57 -5.90 29.75 10.49
N LEU A 58 -5.64 29.35 11.74
CA LEU A 58 -6.68 29.26 12.77
C LEU A 58 -6.97 30.57 13.49
N ILE A 59 -5.97 31.46 13.60
CA ILE A 59 -6.13 32.72 14.34
C ILE A 59 -6.46 33.85 13.38
N TYR A 60 -5.72 33.96 12.27
CA TYR A 60 -5.93 35.06 11.32
C TYR A 60 -6.84 34.71 10.15
N GLY A 61 -7.14 33.41 9.92
CA GLY A 61 -7.96 32.98 8.79
C GLY A 61 -7.28 33.19 7.43
N GLU A 62 -5.95 33.30 7.42
CA GLU A 62 -5.19 33.56 6.20
C GLU A 62 -5.10 32.29 5.35
N THR A 63 -5.64 32.37 4.14
CA THR A 63 -5.51 31.31 3.13
C THR A 63 -4.87 31.89 1.87
N SER A 64 -3.82 31.22 1.39
CA SER A 64 -3.12 31.61 0.17
C SER A 64 -2.59 30.36 -0.53
N LEU A 65 -2.30 30.49 -1.84
CA LEU A 65 -1.63 29.42 -2.57
C LEU A 65 -0.28 29.06 -1.93
N GLY A 66 0.46 30.04 -1.39
CA GLY A 66 1.71 29.81 -0.67
C GLY A 66 1.51 28.97 0.60
N SER A 67 0.45 29.24 1.37
CA SER A 67 0.09 28.46 2.56
C SER A 67 -0.29 27.02 2.20
N LEU A 68 -1.05 26.82 1.10
CA LEU A 68 -1.41 25.50 0.60
C LEU A 68 -0.19 24.71 0.12
N GLN A 69 0.68 25.34 -0.68
CA GLN A 69 1.94 24.76 -1.11
C GLN A 69 2.82 24.38 0.09
N ALA A 70 2.86 25.22 1.13
CA ALA A 70 3.61 24.93 2.35
C ALA A 70 3.08 23.68 3.08
N LEU A 71 1.76 23.56 3.24
CA LEU A 71 1.12 22.37 3.81
C LEU A 71 1.44 21.12 3.00
N LEU A 72 1.44 21.21 1.67
CA LEU A 72 1.78 20.10 0.79
C LEU A 72 3.24 19.68 0.91
N VAL A 73 4.21 20.62 0.90
CA VAL A 73 5.64 20.29 1.12
C VAL A 73 5.82 19.60 2.47
N TYR A 74 5.24 20.18 3.51
CA TYR A 74 5.36 19.64 4.86
C TYR A 74 4.78 18.23 4.94
N SER A 75 3.53 18.04 4.47
CA SER A 75 2.85 16.74 4.48
C SER A 75 3.54 15.71 3.59
N ALA A 76 4.10 16.11 2.45
CA ALA A 76 4.84 15.23 1.56
C ALA A 76 6.15 14.71 2.18
N TRP A 77 6.71 15.35 3.20
CA TRP A 77 7.88 14.88 3.96
C TRP A 77 7.56 14.61 5.44
N ASN A 78 6.36 14.10 5.71
CA ASN A 78 5.84 13.85 7.06
C ASN A 78 6.84 13.12 7.99
N HIS A 79 7.53 12.09 7.48
CA HIS A 79 8.51 11.31 8.23
C HIS A 79 9.61 12.14 8.91
N VAL A 80 10.00 13.27 8.32
CA VAL A 80 11.02 14.17 8.85
C VAL A 80 10.67 14.64 10.27
N HIS A 81 9.39 14.76 10.57
CA HIS A 81 8.90 15.39 11.79
C HIS A 81 7.87 14.53 12.53
N MET A 82 7.77 13.23 12.23
CA MET A 82 6.95 12.27 12.99
C MET A 82 7.33 12.20 14.47
N GLN A 83 8.59 12.51 14.81
CA GLN A 83 9.07 12.52 16.20
C GLN A 83 8.44 13.60 17.09
N LEU A 84 7.72 14.57 16.50
CA LEU A 84 7.01 15.60 17.26
C LEU A 84 5.76 15.07 18.01
N LYS A 85 5.45 13.75 17.90
CA LYS A 85 4.43 12.97 18.67
C LYS A 85 2.97 13.49 18.66
N ALA A 86 2.72 14.71 18.21
CA ALA A 86 1.39 15.24 17.95
C ALA A 86 0.88 14.67 16.61
N ARG A 87 -0.33 14.09 16.63
CA ARG A 87 -0.96 13.43 15.49
C ARG A 87 -1.01 14.41 14.30
N LEU A 88 -0.18 14.14 13.30
CA LEU A 88 -0.05 14.89 12.05
C LEU A 88 -1.27 14.72 11.13
N SER A 89 -2.20 13.86 11.52
CA SER A 89 -3.45 13.53 10.84
C SER A 89 -4.29 14.74 10.43
N ASN A 90 -4.03 15.93 10.97
CA ASN A 90 -4.87 17.11 10.77
C ASN A 90 -4.36 18.07 9.67
N LEU A 91 -3.10 17.99 9.23
CA LEU A 91 -2.56 18.96 8.25
C LEU A 91 -3.04 18.71 6.81
N LEU A 92 -3.15 17.45 6.41
CA LEU A 92 -3.67 17.10 5.09
C LEU A 92 -5.18 17.42 4.96
N PRO A 93 -6.05 17.13 5.96
CA PRO A 93 -7.40 17.66 6.00
C PRO A 93 -7.50 19.19 5.90
N LEU A 94 -6.61 19.93 6.59
CA LEU A 94 -6.56 21.38 6.43
C LEU A 94 -6.24 21.81 4.99
N ALA A 95 -5.31 21.12 4.32
CA ALA A 95 -5.03 21.38 2.90
C ALA A 95 -6.26 21.11 2.00
N MET A 96 -7.05 20.08 2.29
CA MET A 96 -8.30 19.78 1.59
C MET A 96 -9.35 20.88 1.80
N VAL A 97 -9.48 21.41 3.02
CA VAL A 97 -10.36 22.56 3.30
C VAL A 97 -9.88 23.80 2.56
N MET A 98 -8.58 24.09 2.58
CA MET A 98 -8.00 25.24 1.89
C MET A 98 -8.20 25.21 0.37
N VAL A 99 -8.27 24.03 -0.27
CA VAL A 99 -8.63 23.92 -1.69
C VAL A 99 -10.04 24.48 -1.94
N THR A 100 -10.95 24.27 -0.99
CA THR A 100 -12.32 24.77 -1.08
C THR A 100 -12.37 26.27 -0.84
N ASP A 101 -11.68 26.76 0.19
CA ASP A 101 -11.60 28.20 0.52
C ASP A 101 -10.95 29.01 -0.60
N LEU A 102 -9.92 28.44 -1.22
CA LEU A 102 -9.25 29.00 -2.39
C LEU A 102 -9.98 28.65 -3.71
N GLU A 103 -11.16 28.04 -3.68
CA GLU A 103 -11.98 27.63 -4.84
C GLU A 103 -11.19 26.95 -5.98
N LEU A 104 -10.12 26.22 -5.66
CA LEU A 104 -9.21 25.61 -6.64
C LEU A 104 -9.78 24.35 -7.28
N SER A 105 -11.00 23.94 -6.90
CA SER A 105 -11.66 22.73 -7.39
C SER A 105 -12.59 22.97 -8.59
N ARG A 106 -12.63 24.19 -9.13
CA ARG A 106 -13.50 24.61 -10.22
C ARG A 106 -12.73 25.41 -11.28
N GLU A 107 -13.30 25.50 -12.48
CA GLU A 107 -12.69 26.28 -13.55
C GLU A 107 -12.51 27.75 -13.16
N PRO A 108 -11.40 28.40 -13.56
CA PRO A 108 -11.10 29.78 -13.19
C PRO A 108 -12.02 30.86 -13.79
N HIS A 109 -13.15 30.51 -14.42
CA HIS A 109 -14.01 31.44 -15.14
C HIS A 109 -14.54 32.61 -14.28
N THR A 110 -14.47 32.49 -12.95
CA THR A 110 -14.77 33.57 -11.98
C THR A 110 -13.56 34.44 -11.58
N ARG A 111 -12.33 34.07 -11.95
CA ARG A 111 -11.06 34.73 -11.59
C ARG A 111 -10.38 35.39 -12.80
N SER A 112 -10.99 36.46 -13.29
CA SER A 112 -10.62 37.19 -14.52
C SER A 112 -9.19 37.83 -14.55
N LYS A 113 -8.32 37.62 -13.55
CA LYS A 113 -7.02 38.34 -13.43
C LYS A 113 -5.79 37.47 -13.15
N THR A 114 -5.91 36.15 -13.06
CA THR A 114 -4.76 35.27 -12.83
C THR A 114 -3.97 35.04 -14.13
N SER A 115 -2.64 35.17 -14.06
CA SER A 115 -1.76 34.89 -15.21
C SER A 115 -1.78 33.39 -15.55
N PRO A 116 -1.49 33.00 -16.80
CA PRO A 116 -1.42 31.58 -17.19
C PRO A 116 -0.45 30.76 -16.32
N GLY A 117 0.68 31.34 -15.90
CA GLY A 117 1.64 30.69 -15.00
C GLY A 117 1.08 30.47 -13.59
N ALA A 118 0.35 31.46 -13.03
CA ALA A 118 -0.31 31.31 -11.75
C ALA A 118 -1.38 30.22 -11.77
N LEU A 119 -2.13 30.11 -12.88
CA LEU A 119 -3.10 29.03 -13.08
C LEU A 119 -2.44 27.64 -13.17
N GLY A 120 -1.24 27.56 -13.77
CA GLY A 120 -0.43 26.33 -13.76
C GLY A 120 -0.04 25.91 -12.35
N GLU A 121 0.44 26.84 -11.52
CA GLU A 121 0.77 26.56 -10.12
C GLU A 121 -0.44 26.11 -9.29
N GLU A 122 -1.59 26.76 -9.46
CA GLU A 122 -2.85 26.41 -8.78
C GLU A 122 -3.28 24.97 -9.12
N ARG A 123 -3.27 24.60 -10.40
CA ARG A 123 -3.64 23.25 -10.86
C ARG A 123 -2.70 22.18 -10.31
N ARG A 124 -1.39 22.43 -10.31
CA ARG A 124 -0.41 21.49 -9.74
C ARG A 124 -0.63 21.31 -8.23
N ALA A 125 -0.89 22.40 -7.50
CA ALA A 125 -1.16 22.32 -6.06
C ALA A 125 -2.46 21.56 -5.78
N PHE A 126 -3.54 21.86 -6.50
CA PHE A 126 -4.82 21.15 -6.41
C PHE A 126 -4.66 19.64 -6.64
N LEU A 127 -3.98 19.24 -7.73
CA LEU A 127 -3.70 17.84 -8.02
C LEU A 127 -2.78 17.20 -6.98
N GLY A 128 -1.89 17.97 -6.36
CA GLY A 128 -1.04 17.51 -5.26
C GLY A 128 -1.81 17.18 -3.99
N VAL A 129 -2.84 17.98 -3.66
CA VAL A 129 -3.75 17.68 -2.55
C VAL A 129 -4.55 16.42 -2.85
N PHE A 130 -5.12 16.31 -4.06
CA PHE A 130 -5.81 15.09 -4.50
C PHE A 130 -4.91 13.87 -4.35
N TRP A 131 -3.74 13.88 -4.98
CA TRP A 131 -2.81 12.75 -4.98
C TRP A 131 -2.39 12.35 -3.56
N LEU A 132 -1.99 13.32 -2.74
CA LEU A 132 -1.54 13.06 -1.38
C LEU A 132 -2.67 12.50 -0.50
N SER A 133 -3.88 13.04 -0.65
CA SER A 133 -5.08 12.53 0.05
C SER A 133 -5.47 11.12 -0.39
N SER A 134 -5.37 10.81 -1.69
CA SER A 134 -5.68 9.50 -2.25
C SER A 134 -4.66 8.43 -1.83
N VAL A 135 -3.36 8.73 -1.87
CA VAL A 135 -2.32 7.82 -1.37
C VAL A 135 -2.50 7.55 0.12
N THR A 136 -2.78 8.60 0.90
CA THR A 136 -3.00 8.47 2.35
C THR A 136 -4.26 7.67 2.64
N LYS A 137 -5.39 7.93 1.98
CA LYS A 137 -6.60 7.11 2.08
C LYS A 137 -6.32 5.64 1.73
N THR A 138 -5.59 5.40 0.65
CA THR A 138 -5.31 4.05 0.14
C THR A 138 -4.47 3.22 1.09
N CYS A 139 -3.43 3.83 1.67
CA CYS A 139 -2.47 3.13 2.51
C CYS A 139 -2.81 3.24 4.00
N ALA A 140 -3.21 4.41 4.49
CA ALA A 140 -3.44 4.71 5.90
C ALA A 140 -4.87 4.46 6.38
N LYS A 141 -5.88 4.58 5.50
CA LYS A 141 -7.31 4.59 5.83
C LYS A 141 -7.72 5.64 6.89
N GLU A 142 -6.84 6.59 7.25
CA GLU A 142 -7.08 7.58 8.31
C GLU A 142 -8.00 8.74 7.91
N ILE A 143 -8.14 9.00 6.61
CA ILE A 143 -8.92 10.12 6.07
C ILE A 143 -9.76 9.69 4.87
N ASP A 144 -10.93 10.33 4.72
CA ASP A 144 -11.63 10.35 3.44
C ASP A 144 -10.90 11.28 2.48
N GLY A 145 -10.20 10.68 1.51
CA GLY A 145 -9.48 11.40 0.47
C GLY A 145 -10.41 12.17 -0.48
N MET A 146 -9.85 13.16 -1.18
CA MET A 146 -10.59 13.88 -2.22
C MET A 146 -10.98 12.94 -3.36
N ARG A 147 -12.19 13.10 -3.89
CA ARG A 147 -12.63 12.36 -5.07
C ARG A 147 -12.00 12.95 -6.33
N PHE A 148 -11.59 12.08 -7.25
CA PHE A 148 -11.21 12.52 -8.59
C PHE A 148 -12.42 13.14 -9.28
N SER A 149 -12.30 14.40 -9.71
CA SER A 149 -13.40 15.18 -10.26
C SER A 149 -13.18 15.44 -11.75
N ARG A 150 -14.24 15.82 -12.47
CA ARG A 150 -14.12 16.27 -13.87
C ARG A 150 -13.12 17.43 -14.03
N TYR A 151 -13.03 18.30 -13.03
CA TYR A 151 -12.05 19.38 -13.05
C TYR A 151 -10.61 18.87 -12.85
N ALA A 152 -10.40 17.83 -12.03
CA ALA A 152 -9.10 17.19 -11.91
C ALA A 152 -8.64 16.55 -13.23
N ASP A 153 -9.56 15.92 -13.96
CA ASP A 153 -9.33 15.39 -15.31
C ASP A 153 -8.91 16.50 -16.28
N GLN A 154 -9.67 17.60 -16.32
CA GLN A 154 -9.33 18.79 -17.12
C GLN A 154 -7.96 19.36 -16.73
N CYS A 155 -7.63 19.44 -15.44
CA CYS A 155 -6.33 19.91 -14.98
C CYS A 155 -5.19 19.03 -15.49
N CYS A 156 -5.37 17.72 -15.50
CA CYS A 156 -4.40 16.78 -16.07
C CYS A 156 -4.20 17.04 -17.57
N HIS A 157 -5.30 17.18 -18.33
CA HIS A 157 -5.23 17.51 -19.76
C HIS A 157 -4.50 18.82 -20.03
N ILE A 158 -4.87 19.89 -19.33
CA ILE A 158 -4.25 21.21 -19.51
C ILE A 158 -2.75 21.18 -19.18
N LEU A 159 -2.35 20.52 -18.09
CA LEU A 159 -0.93 20.43 -17.72
C LEU A 159 -0.14 19.56 -18.71
N GLN A 160 -0.74 18.48 -19.21
CA GLN A 160 -0.13 17.60 -20.21
C GLN A 160 0.00 18.26 -21.59
N GLU A 161 -0.90 19.18 -21.95
CA GLU A 161 -0.80 19.96 -23.18
C GLU A 161 0.19 21.13 -23.05
N ALA A 162 0.14 21.84 -21.93
CA ALA A 162 1.00 23.01 -21.70
C ALA A 162 2.47 22.62 -21.49
N MET A 163 2.74 21.53 -20.77
CA MET A 163 4.09 21.00 -20.48
C MET A 163 5.10 22.09 -20.10
N GLU A 164 4.69 23.02 -19.24
CA GLU A 164 5.54 24.13 -18.78
C GLU A 164 6.79 23.59 -18.06
N TYR A 165 6.67 22.45 -17.36
CA TYR A 165 7.80 21.69 -16.84
C TYR A 165 7.81 20.26 -17.38
N PRO A 166 8.99 19.66 -17.63
CA PRO A 166 9.09 18.26 -18.02
C PRO A 166 8.41 17.28 -17.03
N THR A 167 8.39 17.65 -15.75
CA THR A 167 7.75 16.86 -14.69
C THR A 167 6.22 16.91 -14.70
N ASP A 168 5.60 17.75 -15.53
CA ASP A 168 4.14 17.79 -15.63
C ASP A 168 3.59 16.47 -16.18
N SER A 169 4.29 15.85 -17.13
CA SER A 169 3.98 14.49 -17.59
C SER A 169 4.00 13.48 -16.44
N TYR A 170 5.06 13.49 -15.63
CA TYR A 170 5.21 12.63 -14.47
C TYR A 170 4.12 12.87 -13.41
N LEU A 171 3.79 14.14 -13.13
CA LEU A 171 2.70 14.52 -12.24
C LEU A 171 1.37 13.91 -12.69
N VAL A 172 1.05 14.03 -13.99
CA VAL A 172 -0.20 13.51 -14.55
C VAL A 172 -0.25 12.00 -14.38
N HIS A 173 0.85 11.28 -14.65
CA HIS A 173 0.90 9.84 -14.39
C HIS A 173 0.66 9.50 -12.92
N LEU A 174 1.29 10.20 -11.98
CA LEU A 174 1.06 9.97 -10.55
C LEU A 174 -0.43 10.11 -10.17
N VAL A 175 -1.11 11.13 -10.70
CA VAL A 175 -2.54 11.38 -10.46
C VAL A 175 -3.40 10.26 -11.04
N ARG A 176 -3.15 9.86 -12.29
CA ARG A 176 -3.92 8.81 -12.97
C ARG A 176 -3.80 7.45 -12.29
N ILE A 177 -2.64 7.12 -11.74
CA ILE A 177 -2.47 5.89 -10.97
C ILE A 177 -3.36 5.91 -9.72
N GLN A 178 -3.42 7.05 -9.02
CA GLN A 178 -4.27 7.16 -7.85
C GLN A 178 -5.76 7.17 -8.19
N GLU A 179 -6.15 7.74 -9.34
CA GLU A 179 -7.50 7.62 -9.89
C GLU A 179 -7.91 6.15 -10.09
N ILE A 180 -7.02 5.34 -10.69
CA ILE A 180 -7.24 3.90 -10.86
C ILE A 180 -7.31 3.20 -9.50
N ALA A 181 -6.40 3.50 -8.57
CA ALA A 181 -6.40 2.92 -7.24
C ALA A 181 -7.68 3.25 -6.45
N ASP A 182 -8.19 4.48 -6.56
CA ASP A 182 -9.47 4.89 -5.98
C ASP A 182 -10.64 4.19 -6.67
N THR A 183 -10.59 3.99 -7.98
CA THR A 183 -11.60 3.23 -8.73
C THR A 183 -11.65 1.77 -8.27
N ILE A 184 -10.49 1.13 -8.12
CA ILE A 184 -10.37 -0.23 -7.56
C ILE A 184 -11.01 -0.29 -6.17
N GLY A 185 -10.69 0.67 -5.29
CA GLY A 185 -11.29 0.74 -3.95
C GLY A 185 -12.80 0.96 -4.00
N ALA A 186 -13.29 1.78 -4.93
CA ALA A 186 -14.71 2.05 -5.11
C ALA A 186 -15.48 0.82 -5.61
N THR A 187 -14.92 0.04 -6.55
CA THR A 187 -15.53 -1.20 -7.06
C THR A 187 -15.84 -2.17 -5.92
N ILE A 188 -14.94 -2.29 -4.95
CA ILE A 188 -15.11 -3.14 -3.76
C ILE A 188 -16.19 -2.55 -2.83
N TYR A 189 -16.17 -1.24 -2.60
CA TYR A 189 -17.13 -0.60 -1.70
C TYR A 189 -18.56 -0.56 -2.27
N SER A 190 -18.72 -0.33 -3.57
CA SER A 190 -20.03 -0.29 -4.24
C SER A 190 -20.75 -1.62 -4.18
N ASP A 191 -20.02 -2.74 -4.25
CA ASP A 191 -20.60 -4.08 -4.16
C ASP A 191 -20.98 -4.45 -2.71
N ASN A 192 -20.20 -3.97 -1.74
CA ASN A 192 -20.48 -4.17 -0.32
C ASN A 192 -21.71 -3.38 0.19
N LEU A 193 -22.03 -2.22 -0.40
CA LEU A 193 -23.19 -1.40 -0.02
C LEU A 193 -24.47 -1.83 -0.76
N MET A 194 -24.35 -2.35 -1.98
CA MET A 194 -25.48 -2.87 -2.77
C MET A 194 -25.67 -4.37 -2.56
N GLY A 195 -25.97 -4.80 -1.33
CA GLY A 195 -26.49 -6.14 -1.01
C GLY A 195 -27.85 -6.48 -1.68
N SER A 196 -28.11 -5.96 -2.88
CA SER A 196 -29.28 -6.20 -3.70
C SER A 196 -28.91 -7.16 -4.81
N SER A 197 -29.29 -8.41 -4.58
CA SER A 197 -30.00 -9.28 -5.50
C SER A 197 -30.62 -8.57 -6.73
N THR A 198 -29.78 -8.19 -7.69
CA THR A 198 -30.23 -7.93 -9.06
C THR A 198 -29.52 -8.92 -9.97
N LEU A 199 -30.32 -9.78 -10.61
CA LEU A 199 -29.90 -10.90 -11.45
C LEU A 199 -29.05 -10.52 -12.69
N ASN A 200 -28.58 -9.27 -12.80
CA ASN A 200 -27.75 -8.78 -13.90
C ASN A 200 -26.34 -8.32 -13.46
N GLY A 201 -25.96 -8.47 -12.18
CA GLY A 201 -24.66 -8.03 -11.65
C GLY A 201 -23.43 -8.90 -11.99
N SER A 202 -23.62 -10.09 -12.54
CA SER A 202 -22.55 -11.10 -12.64
C SER A 202 -21.49 -10.85 -13.72
N ALA A 203 -21.79 -10.02 -14.73
CA ALA A 203 -20.86 -9.78 -15.85
C ALA A 203 -20.17 -8.40 -15.75
N ALA A 204 -20.72 -7.47 -14.97
CA ALA A 204 -20.16 -6.12 -14.82
C ALA A 204 -18.88 -6.11 -13.99
N THR A 205 -18.78 -6.98 -12.96
CA THR A 205 -17.60 -7.02 -12.08
C THR A 205 -16.36 -7.64 -12.75
N PRO A 206 -16.41 -8.78 -13.49
CA PRO A 206 -15.22 -9.30 -14.15
C PRO A 206 -14.77 -8.44 -15.34
N MET A 207 -15.71 -7.82 -16.06
CA MET A 207 -15.38 -6.86 -17.12
C MET A 207 -14.70 -5.60 -16.55
N ALA A 208 -15.19 -5.06 -15.43
CA ALA A 208 -14.56 -3.94 -14.75
C ALA A 208 -13.15 -4.31 -14.26
N ILE A 209 -12.96 -5.50 -13.66
CA ILE A 209 -11.64 -6.00 -13.23
C ILE A 209 -10.68 -6.10 -14.43
N SER A 210 -11.08 -6.75 -15.51
CA SER A 210 -10.22 -6.91 -16.70
C SER A 210 -9.91 -5.58 -17.41
N SER A 211 -10.82 -4.59 -17.33
CA SER A 211 -10.59 -3.24 -17.83
C SER A 211 -9.56 -2.51 -16.97
N LEU A 212 -9.70 -2.61 -15.64
CA LEU A 212 -8.76 -2.02 -14.69
C LEU A 212 -7.36 -2.64 -14.81
N GLU A 213 -7.26 -3.96 -14.97
CA GLU A 213 -5.97 -4.66 -15.21
C GLU A 213 -5.27 -4.14 -16.46
N LYS A 214 -6.00 -3.97 -17.58
CA LYS A 214 -5.43 -3.44 -18.82
C LYS A 214 -4.99 -1.99 -18.69
N GLU A 215 -5.77 -1.16 -18.00
CA GLU A 215 -5.45 0.24 -17.77
C GLU A 215 -4.19 0.38 -16.89
N VAL A 216 -4.10 -0.44 -15.85
CA VAL A 216 -2.93 -0.61 -14.98
C VAL A 216 -1.68 -0.99 -15.78
N GLN A 217 -1.79 -1.98 -16.69
CA GLN A 217 -0.67 -2.45 -17.51
C GLN A 217 -0.19 -1.37 -18.49
N ALA A 218 -1.13 -0.76 -19.24
CA ALA A 218 -0.82 0.29 -20.20
C ALA A 218 -0.16 1.51 -19.54
N MET A 219 -0.47 1.78 -18.28
CA MET A 219 0.14 2.84 -17.50
C MET A 219 1.52 2.44 -16.97
N GLY A 220 1.70 1.19 -16.55
CA GLY A 220 3.00 0.64 -16.13
C GLY A 220 4.06 0.71 -17.22
N ASP A 221 3.69 0.46 -18.48
CA ASP A 221 4.61 0.54 -19.63
C ASP A 221 5.13 1.97 -19.84
N LYS A 222 4.22 2.97 -19.79
CA LYS A 222 4.56 4.40 -19.93
C LYS A 222 5.43 4.92 -18.77
N ILE A 223 5.21 4.38 -17.57
CA ILE A 223 5.95 4.78 -16.36
C ILE A 223 7.34 4.15 -16.32
N SER A 224 7.53 2.95 -16.89
CA SER A 224 8.84 2.29 -16.92
C SER A 224 9.90 3.11 -17.67
N GLU A 225 9.47 4.02 -18.55
CA GLU A 225 10.34 5.00 -19.22
C GLU A 225 10.75 6.17 -18.29
N MET A 226 9.96 6.46 -17.26
CA MET A 226 10.20 7.51 -16.28
C MET A 226 10.99 6.97 -15.09
N GLN A 227 12.28 7.28 -15.03
CA GLN A 227 13.28 6.78 -14.06
C GLN A 227 13.06 7.21 -12.57
N HIS A 228 11.82 7.32 -12.10
CA HIS A 228 11.45 7.73 -10.74
C HIS A 228 10.66 6.63 -10.02
N LEU A 229 10.67 6.63 -8.67
CA LEU A 229 9.99 5.62 -7.86
C LEU A 229 8.48 5.84 -7.90
N VAL A 230 7.79 4.98 -8.64
CA VAL A 230 6.33 4.95 -8.75
C VAL A 230 5.87 3.56 -8.35
N ILE A 231 4.77 3.47 -7.59
CA ILE A 231 4.13 2.18 -7.39
C ILE A 231 3.68 1.63 -8.75
N PRO A 232 4.04 0.37 -9.10
CA PRO A 232 3.43 -0.31 -10.22
C PRO A 232 1.91 -0.37 -9.97
N PRO A 233 1.05 0.15 -10.87
CA PRO A 233 -0.39 0.23 -10.60
C PRO A 233 -1.04 -1.13 -10.30
N ALA A 234 -0.38 -2.22 -10.71
CA ALA A 234 -0.76 -3.60 -10.43
C ALA A 234 -0.69 -3.98 -8.94
N SER A 235 0.08 -3.28 -8.12
CA SER A 235 0.11 -3.57 -6.68
C SER A 235 -1.22 -3.23 -6.00
N TYR A 236 -2.07 -2.37 -6.61
CA TYR A 236 -3.37 -1.98 -6.04
C TYR A 236 -4.47 -3.02 -6.28
N LEU A 237 -4.26 -3.96 -7.21
CA LEU A 237 -5.20 -5.03 -7.51
C LEU A 237 -5.40 -5.99 -6.32
N TYR A 238 -4.52 -5.94 -5.32
CA TYR A 238 -4.60 -6.80 -4.14
C TYR A 238 -5.92 -6.60 -3.38
N LYS A 239 -6.48 -5.39 -3.37
CA LYS A 239 -7.75 -5.09 -2.70
C LYS A 239 -8.88 -5.92 -3.32
N ILE A 240 -8.85 -6.08 -4.65
CA ILE A 240 -9.80 -6.92 -5.38
C ILE A 240 -9.51 -8.37 -5.04
N ALA A 241 -8.25 -8.79 -5.17
CA ALA A 241 -7.82 -10.17 -5.01
C ALA A 241 -8.13 -10.76 -3.62
N LEU A 242 -8.07 -9.95 -2.56
CA LEU A 242 -8.35 -10.34 -1.19
C LEU A 242 -9.83 -10.30 -0.81
N ASP A 243 -10.72 -9.73 -1.62
CA ASP A 243 -12.15 -9.75 -1.34
C ASP A 243 -12.77 -11.10 -1.73
N ASP A 244 -12.94 -11.98 -0.75
CA ASP A 244 -13.53 -13.31 -0.93
C ASP A 244 -14.95 -13.26 -1.53
N ARG A 245 -15.71 -12.16 -1.34
CA ARG A 245 -17.07 -12.03 -1.85
C ARG A 245 -17.10 -12.01 -3.38
N LEU A 246 -16.12 -11.35 -4.00
CA LEU A 246 -16.01 -11.22 -5.45
C LEU A 246 -15.75 -12.55 -6.16
N PHE A 247 -15.18 -13.53 -5.46
CA PHE A 247 -14.81 -14.84 -6.00
C PHE A 247 -15.63 -16.01 -5.42
N SER A 248 -16.48 -15.74 -4.43
CA SER A 248 -17.33 -16.74 -3.75
C SER A 248 -18.40 -17.38 -4.63
N SER A 249 -18.64 -16.85 -5.84
CA SER A 249 -19.64 -17.38 -6.78
C SER A 249 -19.34 -18.81 -7.26
N LEU A 250 -18.10 -19.29 -7.16
CA LEU A 250 -17.76 -20.68 -7.49
C LEU A 250 -18.02 -21.67 -6.35
N SER A 251 -17.98 -21.26 -5.09
CA SER A 251 -18.19 -22.19 -3.95
C SER A 251 -19.67 -22.52 -3.69
N ALA A 252 -20.60 -21.72 -4.20
CA ALA A 252 -22.03 -21.96 -4.05
C ALA A 252 -22.55 -23.19 -4.83
N THR A 253 -21.75 -23.79 -5.72
CA THR A 253 -22.15 -25.02 -6.43
C THR A 253 -21.81 -26.31 -5.68
N THR A 254 -21.06 -26.25 -4.58
CA THR A 254 -20.68 -27.45 -3.80
C THR A 254 -21.47 -27.58 -2.48
N SER A 255 -22.33 -26.62 -2.14
CA SER A 255 -23.32 -26.76 -1.06
C SER A 255 -24.67 -27.20 -1.62
N ARG A 256 -24.73 -28.43 -2.13
CA ARG A 256 -26.01 -29.13 -2.29
C ARG A 256 -26.06 -30.20 -1.21
N CYS A 257 -26.84 -29.94 -0.16
CA CYS A 257 -27.10 -30.90 0.91
C CYS A 257 -27.47 -32.26 0.30
N PRO A 258 -26.81 -33.36 0.70
CA PRO A 258 -27.31 -34.67 0.37
C PRO A 258 -28.53 -34.92 1.26
N TRP A 259 -29.72 -34.85 0.66
CA TRP A 259 -30.97 -35.54 1.00
C TRP A 259 -32.19 -34.63 0.81
N THR A 260 -32.65 -34.53 -0.44
CA THR A 260 -34.09 -34.61 -0.74
C THR A 260 -34.23 -35.35 -2.06
N GLY A 261 -35.03 -36.42 -2.03
CA GLY A 261 -35.25 -37.30 -3.17
C GLY A 261 -36.17 -36.69 -4.23
N ASN A 262 -35.92 -37.18 -5.44
CA ASN A 262 -36.84 -37.38 -6.57
C ASN A 262 -36.92 -36.29 -7.66
N THR A 263 -36.37 -36.71 -8.82
CA THR A 263 -36.91 -36.61 -10.18
C THR A 263 -37.43 -35.26 -10.65
N ASP A 264 -36.69 -34.58 -11.54
CA ASP A 264 -37.02 -34.59 -12.98
C ASP A 264 -36.18 -33.58 -13.81
N VAL A 265 -35.84 -34.05 -15.01
CA VAL A 265 -35.48 -33.33 -16.26
C VAL A 265 -34.18 -32.50 -16.29
N LEU A 266 -33.21 -33.08 -17.00
CA LEU A 266 -32.04 -32.45 -17.59
C LEU A 266 -32.45 -31.54 -18.77
N PRO A 267 -31.83 -30.37 -18.97
CA PRO A 267 -31.62 -29.83 -20.30
C PRO A 267 -30.13 -29.87 -20.65
N SER A 268 -29.78 -30.78 -21.55
CA SER A 268 -28.53 -30.79 -22.30
C SER A 268 -28.54 -29.65 -23.31
N ASN A 269 -27.85 -28.56 -23.01
CA ASN A 269 -27.60 -27.48 -23.97
C ASN A 269 -26.15 -27.03 -23.82
N THR A 270 -25.29 -27.61 -24.65
CA THR A 270 -23.97 -27.11 -25.00
C THR A 270 -24.06 -25.69 -25.54
N THR A 271 -23.56 -24.73 -24.76
CA THR A 271 -22.89 -23.55 -25.31
C THR A 271 -21.75 -23.16 -24.36
N SER A 272 -20.55 -23.22 -24.89
CA SER A 272 -19.28 -22.73 -24.35
C SER A 272 -19.42 -21.43 -23.54
N THR A 273 -19.44 -21.55 -22.21
CA THR A 273 -19.12 -20.45 -21.28
C THR A 273 -17.62 -20.48 -20.98
N ILE A 274 -16.82 -20.30 -22.04
CA ILE A 274 -15.42 -19.94 -21.89
C ILE A 274 -15.37 -18.42 -21.97
N THR A 275 -14.89 -17.83 -20.87
CA THR A 275 -14.52 -16.41 -20.58
C THR A 275 -15.52 -15.56 -19.77
N PRO A 276 -15.05 -14.71 -18.82
CA PRO A 276 -13.69 -14.55 -18.29
C PRO A 276 -13.65 -14.64 -16.76
N THR A 277 -13.27 -15.79 -16.21
CA THR A 277 -12.73 -15.87 -14.86
C THR A 277 -11.32 -15.31 -14.91
N VAL A 278 -11.14 -14.01 -14.60
CA VAL A 278 -9.87 -13.58 -14.01
C VAL A 278 -9.70 -14.45 -12.77
N SER A 279 -8.80 -15.43 -12.84
CA SER A 279 -8.65 -16.35 -11.71
C SER A 279 -8.08 -15.51 -10.57
N ARG A 280 -8.66 -15.60 -9.37
CA ARG A 280 -8.16 -14.89 -8.18
C ARG A 280 -6.63 -15.02 -8.03
N THR A 281 -6.10 -16.17 -8.43
CA THR A 281 -4.68 -16.48 -8.53
C THR A 281 -3.90 -15.56 -9.48
N ASP A 282 -4.43 -15.19 -10.65
CA ASP A 282 -3.77 -14.28 -11.59
C ASP A 282 -3.62 -12.87 -11.03
N LEU A 283 -4.64 -12.38 -10.31
CA LEU A 283 -4.59 -11.09 -9.61
C LEU A 283 -3.54 -11.12 -8.50
N LEU A 284 -3.54 -12.16 -7.67
CA LEU A 284 -2.55 -12.31 -6.59
C LEU A 284 -1.12 -12.44 -7.13
N VAL A 285 -0.92 -13.20 -8.21
CA VAL A 285 0.38 -13.33 -8.89
C VAL A 285 0.81 -11.97 -9.48
N SER A 286 -0.10 -11.24 -10.12
CA SER A 286 0.17 -9.89 -10.62
C SER A 286 0.57 -8.93 -9.49
N CYS A 287 -0.07 -9.03 -8.33
CA CYS A 287 0.29 -8.26 -7.13
C CYS A 287 1.69 -8.63 -6.63
N LEU A 288 2.04 -9.92 -6.60
CA LEU A 288 3.37 -10.37 -6.18
C LEU A 288 4.47 -9.86 -7.12
N PHE A 289 4.25 -9.93 -8.44
CA PHE A 289 5.19 -9.35 -9.41
C PHE A 289 5.31 -7.83 -9.27
N ALA A 290 4.21 -7.14 -8.98
CA ALA A 290 4.22 -5.70 -8.70
C ALA A 290 5.02 -5.37 -7.43
N ILE A 291 4.84 -6.12 -6.34
CA ILE A 291 5.60 -5.94 -5.09
C ILE A 291 7.09 -6.22 -5.34
N LYS A 292 7.43 -7.30 -6.06
CA LYS A 292 8.81 -7.60 -6.46
C LYS A 292 9.42 -6.47 -7.26
N SER A 293 8.71 -5.97 -8.28
CA SER A 293 9.15 -4.86 -9.11
C SER A 293 9.40 -3.60 -8.30
N LEU A 294 8.52 -3.27 -7.35
CA LEU A 294 8.69 -2.11 -6.48
C LEU A 294 9.91 -2.28 -5.55
N ALA A 295 10.08 -3.47 -4.97
CA ALA A 295 11.22 -3.76 -4.11
C ALA A 295 12.54 -3.67 -4.90
N ASP A 296 12.62 -4.28 -6.08
CA ASP A 296 13.81 -4.22 -6.93
C ASP A 296 14.10 -2.77 -7.37
N HIS A 297 13.07 -1.97 -7.68
CA HIS A 297 13.23 -0.55 -8.00
C HIS A 297 13.76 0.25 -6.82
N PHE A 298 13.22 0.06 -5.61
CA PHE A 298 13.73 0.70 -4.39
C PHE A 298 15.21 0.33 -4.14
N LEU A 299 15.57 -0.94 -4.34
CA LEU A 299 16.94 -1.42 -4.18
C LEU A 299 17.90 -0.79 -5.20
N ALA A 300 17.42 -0.50 -6.42
CA ALA A 300 18.19 0.14 -7.48
C ALA A 300 18.39 1.65 -7.29
N LEU A 301 17.60 2.31 -6.42
CA LEU A 301 17.74 3.74 -6.16
C LEU A 301 19.13 4.08 -5.59
N THR A 302 19.63 5.26 -5.95
CA THR A 302 20.86 5.80 -5.36
C THR A 302 20.62 6.27 -3.93
N ASP A 303 21.68 6.27 -3.11
CA ASP A 303 21.61 6.70 -1.70
C ASP A 303 21.02 8.13 -1.59
N MET A 304 21.39 9.03 -2.50
CA MET A 304 20.93 10.42 -2.53
C MET A 304 19.42 10.56 -2.81
N VAL A 305 18.88 9.69 -3.65
CA VAL A 305 17.44 9.67 -3.94
C VAL A 305 16.67 9.20 -2.72
N ILE A 306 17.15 8.16 -2.03
CA ILE A 306 16.50 7.61 -0.83
C ILE A 306 16.35 8.68 0.27
N PHE A 307 17.38 9.49 0.52
CA PHE A 307 17.27 10.63 1.45
C PHE A 307 16.26 11.69 0.99
N SER A 308 15.99 11.79 -0.31
CA SER A 308 15.10 12.79 -0.88
C SER A 308 13.67 12.30 -1.09
N LEU A 309 13.38 11.02 -0.81
CA LEU A 309 12.07 10.44 -1.08
C LEU A 309 10.97 11.12 -0.25
N PRO A 310 9.81 11.43 -0.85
CA PRO A 310 8.67 11.93 -0.09
C PRO A 310 8.04 10.78 0.72
N TYR A 311 7.42 11.12 1.84
CA TYR A 311 6.75 10.19 2.76
C TYR A 311 5.74 9.25 2.09
N PRO A 312 4.90 9.70 1.14
CA PRO A 312 3.96 8.81 0.46
C PRO A 312 4.66 7.60 -0.19
N THR A 313 5.88 7.75 -0.68
CA THR A 313 6.66 6.64 -1.24
C THR A 313 7.08 5.63 -0.16
N TRP A 314 7.40 6.09 1.04
CA TRP A 314 7.69 5.22 2.19
C TRP A 314 6.44 4.50 2.69
N LEU A 315 5.32 5.24 2.77
CA LEU A 315 4.00 4.72 3.12
C LEU A 315 3.58 3.60 2.14
N GLN A 316 3.81 3.84 0.85
CA GLN A 316 3.58 2.90 -0.24
C GLN A 316 4.44 1.63 -0.14
N LEU A 317 5.73 1.76 0.21
CA LEU A 317 6.60 0.60 0.46
C LEU A 317 6.13 -0.20 1.68
N GLY A 318 5.78 0.47 2.78
CA GLY A 318 5.21 -0.16 3.97
C GLY A 318 3.91 -0.90 3.68
N HIS A 319 3.04 -0.28 2.88
CA HIS A 319 1.80 -0.91 2.43
C HIS A 319 2.06 -2.16 1.59
N CYS A 320 3.06 -2.16 0.70
CA CYS A 320 3.42 -3.35 -0.08
C CYS A 320 3.95 -4.49 0.78
N ILE A 321 4.71 -4.18 1.84
CA ILE A 321 5.15 -5.17 2.84
C ILE A 321 3.93 -5.76 3.56
N LEU A 322 2.95 -4.92 3.95
CA LEU A 322 1.71 -5.41 4.56
C LEU A 322 0.90 -6.31 3.60
N ILE A 323 0.78 -5.92 2.33
CA ILE A 323 0.11 -6.77 1.33
C ILE A 323 0.83 -8.12 1.22
N LEU A 324 2.16 -8.09 1.20
CA LEU A 324 2.99 -9.29 1.13
C LEU A 324 2.71 -10.24 2.28
N THR A 325 2.67 -9.73 3.52
CA THR A 325 2.36 -10.56 4.69
C THR A 325 0.94 -11.12 4.60
N ARG A 326 -0.05 -10.33 4.19
CA ARG A 326 -1.43 -10.80 4.00
C ARG A 326 -1.57 -11.86 2.93
N VAL A 327 -0.84 -11.74 1.81
CA VAL A 327 -0.85 -12.74 0.74
C VAL A 327 -0.25 -14.08 1.20
N MET A 328 0.70 -14.05 2.13
CA MET A 328 1.26 -15.25 2.75
C MET A 328 0.29 -15.94 3.72
N GLU A 329 -0.64 -15.18 4.33
CA GLU A 329 -1.64 -15.72 5.26
C GLU A 329 -2.79 -16.46 4.55
N ILE A 330 -2.97 -16.26 3.23
CA ILE A 330 -4.07 -16.86 2.47
C ILE A 330 -3.94 -18.38 2.49
N ARG A 331 -4.94 -19.06 3.05
CA ARG A 331 -5.07 -20.53 3.01
C ARG A 331 -6.23 -20.91 2.09
N HIS A 332 -5.93 -21.23 0.85
CA HIS A 332 -6.92 -21.70 -0.11
C HIS A 332 -6.36 -22.85 -0.95
N ASN A 333 -7.20 -23.82 -1.34
CA ASN A 333 -6.77 -25.03 -2.08
C ASN A 333 -6.10 -24.73 -3.45
N THR A 334 -6.24 -23.52 -3.96
CA THR A 334 -5.66 -23.06 -5.24
C THR A 334 -4.44 -22.15 -5.05
N TRP A 335 -4.05 -21.84 -3.81
CA TRP A 335 -2.92 -20.98 -3.46
C TRP A 335 -1.84 -21.81 -2.79
N ASP A 336 -0.89 -22.29 -3.58
CA ASP A 336 0.25 -23.07 -3.08
C ASP A 336 1.38 -22.16 -2.61
N LEU A 337 1.65 -22.15 -1.31
CA LEU A 337 2.73 -21.38 -0.70
C LEU A 337 4.11 -21.84 -1.23
N GLY A 338 4.26 -23.10 -1.63
CA GLY A 338 5.48 -23.62 -2.24
C GLY A 338 5.76 -22.94 -3.58
N TYR A 339 4.79 -22.96 -4.50
CA TYR A 339 4.87 -22.22 -5.76
C TYR A 339 5.14 -20.72 -5.57
N VAL A 340 4.46 -20.09 -4.62
CA VAL A 340 4.59 -18.67 -4.33
C VAL A 340 5.99 -18.32 -3.77
N SER A 341 6.54 -19.15 -2.88
CA SER A 341 7.90 -18.99 -2.36
C SER A 341 8.97 -19.19 -3.43
N HIS A 342 8.70 -19.98 -4.47
CA HIS A 342 9.57 -20.10 -5.64
C HIS A 342 9.51 -18.87 -6.55
N LEU A 343 8.36 -18.20 -6.65
CA LEU A 343 8.19 -16.97 -7.41
C LEU A 343 8.85 -15.76 -6.73
N LEU A 344 8.75 -15.68 -5.41
CA LEU A 344 9.32 -14.59 -4.62
C LEU A 344 9.79 -15.09 -3.25
N ASP A 345 11.10 -15.09 -3.03
CA ASP A 345 11.65 -15.35 -1.69
C ASP A 345 11.41 -14.12 -0.81
N PHE A 346 10.28 -14.15 -0.09
CA PHE A 346 9.83 -13.09 0.80
C PHE A 346 10.88 -12.71 1.84
N ARG A 347 11.53 -13.72 2.42
CA ARG A 347 12.56 -13.53 3.44
C ARG A 347 13.73 -12.78 2.85
N GLU A 348 14.19 -13.17 1.67
CA GLU A 348 15.29 -12.46 1.01
C GLU A 348 14.91 -11.04 0.60
N VAL A 349 13.68 -10.80 0.13
CA VAL A 349 13.20 -9.44 -0.18
C VAL A 349 13.26 -8.53 1.05
N LEU A 350 12.69 -8.96 2.18
CA LEU A 350 12.69 -8.18 3.42
C LEU A 350 14.12 -7.95 3.93
N ASN A 351 14.98 -8.98 3.90
CA ASN A 351 16.38 -8.87 4.30
C ASN A 351 17.18 -7.95 3.37
N ARG A 352 16.92 -7.94 2.06
CA ARG A 352 17.55 -7.01 1.11
C ARG A 352 17.12 -5.58 1.38
N LEU A 353 15.84 -5.34 1.65
CA LEU A 353 15.32 -4.01 2.01
C LEU A 353 15.94 -3.50 3.32
N ALA A 354 15.98 -4.34 4.37
CA ALA A 354 16.60 -4.01 5.64
C ALA A 354 18.09 -3.64 5.48
N ARG A 355 18.87 -4.51 4.81
CA ARG A 355 20.29 -4.27 4.53
C ARG A 355 20.50 -3.01 3.69
N ARG A 356 19.64 -2.74 2.70
CA ARG A 356 19.74 -1.54 1.87
C ARG A 356 19.54 -0.28 2.71
N LEU A 357 18.52 -0.25 3.55
CA LEU A 357 18.20 0.91 4.38
C LEU A 357 19.28 1.15 5.44
N ASP A 358 19.77 0.11 6.12
CA ASP A 358 20.88 0.21 7.08
C ASP A 358 22.17 0.77 6.45
N LYS A 359 22.49 0.29 5.24
CA LYS A 359 23.62 0.78 4.45
C LYS A 359 23.47 2.25 4.06
N VAL A 360 22.25 2.71 3.75
CA VAL A 360 21.99 4.12 3.46
C VAL A 360 22.15 4.96 4.72
N ILE A 361 21.60 4.52 5.85
CA ILE A 361 21.70 5.21 7.14
C ILE A 361 23.16 5.39 7.55
N SER A 362 23.98 4.33 7.48
CA SER A 362 25.41 4.38 7.80
C SER A 362 26.17 5.34 6.89
N ARG A 363 26.02 5.21 5.56
CA ARG A 363 26.65 6.12 4.59
C ARG A 363 26.23 7.57 4.73
N GLY A 364 24.99 7.82 5.15
CA GLY A 364 24.48 9.17 5.42
C GLY A 364 25.24 9.87 6.55
N ARG A 365 25.59 9.14 7.61
CA ARG A 365 26.40 9.66 8.74
C ARG A 365 27.83 9.99 8.32
N GLU A 366 28.38 9.21 7.39
CA GLU A 366 29.74 9.39 6.86
C GLU A 366 29.82 10.49 5.79
N ALA A 367 28.71 10.85 5.16
CA ALA A 367 28.66 11.86 4.12
C ALA A 367 29.11 13.26 4.61
N ARG A 368 29.51 14.10 3.65
CA ARG A 368 29.92 15.49 3.87
C ARG A 368 29.17 16.40 2.87
N PRO A 369 28.23 17.24 3.32
CA PRO A 369 27.66 17.28 4.67
C PRO A 369 26.93 15.98 5.02
N ALA A 370 26.84 15.67 6.31
CA ALA A 370 26.09 14.50 6.79
C ALA A 370 24.63 14.58 6.35
N ARG A 371 23.98 13.43 6.16
CA ARG A 371 22.55 13.34 5.86
C ARG A 371 21.93 12.29 6.76
N HIS A 372 20.93 12.71 7.53
CA HIS A 372 20.27 11.85 8.49
C HIS A 372 18.86 11.52 8.02
N LEU A 373 18.53 10.22 8.03
CA LEU A 373 17.14 9.81 8.08
C LEU A 373 16.65 9.93 9.54
N PRO A 374 15.37 10.26 9.76
CA PRO A 374 14.76 10.24 11.08
C PRO A 374 14.97 8.90 11.79
N VAL A 375 15.15 8.91 13.12
CA VAL A 375 15.50 7.72 13.93
C VAL A 375 14.49 6.57 13.76
N ILE A 376 13.24 6.90 13.42
CA ILE A 376 12.19 5.91 13.15
C ILE A 376 12.61 4.90 12.05
N PHE A 377 13.43 5.30 11.09
CA PHE A 377 13.94 4.41 10.04
C PHE A 377 14.92 3.34 10.55
N ALA A 378 15.60 3.56 11.68
CA ALA A 378 16.37 2.50 12.33
C ALA A 378 15.44 1.39 12.85
N GLY A 379 14.30 1.77 13.42
CA GLY A 379 13.26 0.82 13.82
C GLY A 379 12.70 0.01 12.64
N VAL A 380 12.57 0.60 11.44
CA VAL A 380 12.20 -0.15 10.22
C VAL A 380 13.16 -1.29 9.97
N VAL A 381 14.46 -1.02 10.01
CA VAL A 381 15.50 -2.00 9.69
C VAL A 381 15.39 -3.18 10.64
N GLU A 382 15.25 -2.92 11.95
CA GLU A 382 15.08 -3.93 12.98
C GLU A 382 13.82 -4.77 12.71
N ARG A 383 12.67 -4.11 12.49
CA ARG A 383 11.40 -4.80 12.24
C ARG A 383 11.42 -5.65 10.97
N LEU A 384 11.95 -5.14 9.85
CA LEU A 384 12.10 -5.92 8.62
C LEU A 384 12.93 -7.18 8.85
N GLY A 385 13.99 -7.07 9.66
CA GLY A 385 14.81 -8.22 10.03
C GLY A 385 14.09 -9.24 10.92
N GLU A 386 13.29 -8.78 11.89
CA GLU A 386 12.45 -9.65 12.74
C GLU A 386 11.44 -10.43 11.91
N ILE A 387 10.72 -9.76 11.01
CA ILE A 387 9.73 -10.40 10.12
C ILE A 387 10.41 -11.43 9.22
N GLY A 388 11.57 -11.09 8.64
CA GLY A 388 12.34 -12.01 7.83
C GLY A 388 12.79 -13.27 8.59
N LYS A 389 13.05 -13.18 9.91
CA LYS A 389 13.37 -14.33 10.76
C LYS A 389 12.14 -15.19 11.04
N MET A 390 11.02 -14.58 11.44
CA MET A 390 9.76 -15.29 11.72
C MET A 390 9.29 -16.12 10.51
N ILE A 391 9.38 -15.54 9.30
CA ILE A 391 9.07 -16.26 8.06
C ILE A 391 9.97 -17.48 7.88
N GLY A 392 11.27 -17.32 8.10
CA GLY A 392 12.24 -18.41 7.96
C GLY A 392 11.99 -19.57 8.92
N GLU A 393 11.66 -19.26 10.17
CA GLU A 393 11.43 -20.26 11.22
C GLU A 393 10.14 -21.06 10.98
N GLY A 394 9.04 -20.41 10.59
CA GLY A 394 7.79 -21.12 10.30
C GLY A 394 7.81 -21.95 9.01
N LEU A 395 8.58 -21.56 7.99
CA LEU A 395 8.81 -22.39 6.79
C LEU A 395 9.61 -23.67 7.13
N HIS A 396 10.59 -23.57 8.04
CA HIS A 396 11.37 -24.74 8.48
C HIS A 396 10.54 -25.74 9.32
N ALA A 397 9.58 -25.26 10.13
CA ALA A 397 8.69 -26.11 10.91
C ALA A 397 7.77 -26.97 10.01
N VAL A 398 7.24 -26.38 8.93
CA VAL A 398 6.38 -27.09 7.94
C VAL A 398 7.20 -28.12 7.14
N GLY A 399 8.44 -27.81 6.76
CA GLY A 399 9.32 -28.73 6.03
C GLY A 399 9.80 -29.94 6.85
N SER A 400 9.95 -29.80 8.17
CA SER A 400 10.41 -30.87 9.06
C SER A 400 9.29 -31.84 9.46
N GLY A 401 8.02 -31.41 9.40
CA GLY A 401 6.85 -32.26 9.66
C GLY A 401 6.62 -33.35 8.61
N ASN A 402 7.04 -33.13 7.36
CA ASN A 402 6.85 -34.10 6.26
C ASN A 402 7.87 -35.26 6.27
N ASN A 403 8.95 -35.17 7.05
CA ASN A 403 10.05 -36.15 7.00
C ASN A 403 10.05 -37.15 8.17
N ARG A 404 9.00 -37.16 9.01
CA ARG A 404 8.89 -38.06 10.18
C ARG A 404 7.96 -39.27 9.98
N ASN A 405 7.31 -39.41 8.83
CA ASN A 405 6.42 -40.55 8.53
C ASN A 405 7.06 -41.67 7.68
N GLY A 406 8.38 -41.68 7.51
CA GLY A 406 9.08 -42.66 6.66
C GLY A 406 9.50 -43.97 7.35
N ASP A 407 9.76 -43.97 8.66
CA ASP A 407 10.52 -45.05 9.29
C ASP A 407 9.83 -45.64 10.53
N ALA A 408 8.72 -46.37 10.34
CA ALA A 408 8.18 -47.23 11.41
C ALA A 408 7.31 -48.37 10.87
N TYR A 409 7.83 -49.20 9.96
CA TYR A 409 7.32 -50.56 9.77
C TYR A 409 8.46 -51.50 9.37
N ASN A 410 9.12 -52.10 10.36
CA ASN A 410 9.65 -53.46 10.27
C ASN A 410 10.22 -53.89 11.64
N GLY A 411 9.60 -54.91 12.24
CA GLY A 411 10.08 -55.48 13.50
C GLY A 411 9.12 -56.48 14.12
N ILE A 412 8.79 -57.56 13.40
CA ILE A 412 8.17 -58.76 14.00
C ILE A 412 9.25 -59.47 14.81
N GLY A 413 9.04 -59.65 16.12
CA GLY A 413 9.96 -60.34 17.01
C GLY A 413 9.29 -60.83 18.29
N ASN A 414 9.07 -62.15 18.34
CA ASN A 414 8.55 -62.97 19.44
C ASN A 414 9.25 -62.78 20.80
N GLY A 415 8.52 -62.96 21.91
CA GLY A 415 9.14 -63.22 23.23
C GLY A 415 8.17 -63.25 24.43
N ASN A 416 7.85 -64.46 24.91
CA ASN A 416 7.10 -64.81 26.13
C ASN A 416 7.65 -64.20 27.44
N GLY A 417 6.79 -64.03 28.46
CA GLY A 417 7.19 -64.14 29.87
C GLY A 417 6.30 -63.48 30.93
N ASN A 418 5.44 -64.30 31.56
CA ASN A 418 4.68 -64.18 32.83
C ASN A 418 5.02 -63.08 33.87
N GLY A 419 3.98 -62.62 34.58
CA GLY A 419 4.11 -62.13 35.97
C GLY A 419 2.92 -61.31 36.50
N ASP A 420 1.99 -62.00 37.15
CA ASP A 420 0.85 -61.61 38.01
C ASP A 420 0.80 -60.20 38.67
N GLY A 421 -0.42 -59.66 38.80
CA GLY A 421 -0.78 -58.86 39.99
C GLY A 421 -1.80 -57.72 39.83
N ASN A 422 -3.06 -58.05 40.15
CA ASN A 422 -4.11 -57.20 40.73
C ASN A 422 -5.01 -56.33 39.82
N GLU A 423 -6.26 -56.78 39.72
CA GLU A 423 -7.44 -56.08 39.20
C GLU A 423 -8.10 -55.24 40.30
N ASP A 424 -8.57 -54.04 39.96
CA ASP A 424 -9.80 -53.50 40.55
C ASP A 424 -10.51 -52.56 39.55
N TRP A 425 -11.83 -52.63 39.56
CA TRP A 425 -12.76 -52.39 38.44
C TRP A 425 -13.01 -50.93 38.03
N THR A 426 -13.24 -50.70 36.71
CA THR A 426 -14.48 -50.12 36.11
C THR A 426 -14.26 -49.76 34.62
N GLY A 427 -15.11 -50.24 33.70
CA GLY A 427 -15.19 -49.71 32.33
C GLY A 427 -15.58 -50.73 31.26
N ALA A 428 -16.88 -50.93 31.04
CA ALA A 428 -17.40 -51.77 29.97
C ALA A 428 -17.47 -51.01 28.62
N GLY A 429 -16.71 -51.52 27.64
CA GLY A 429 -17.10 -51.79 26.24
C GLY A 429 -17.72 -50.71 25.36
N ALA A 430 -17.00 -50.30 24.30
CA ALA A 430 -17.25 -50.76 22.92
C ALA A 430 -16.36 -50.00 21.89
N VAL A 431 -15.67 -50.77 21.05
CA VAL A 431 -15.05 -50.39 19.76
C VAL A 431 -16.17 -49.92 18.81
N GLY A 432 -16.04 -48.97 17.90
CA GLY A 432 -14.98 -48.07 17.45
C GLY A 432 -15.54 -47.32 16.24
N ASP A 433 -15.19 -46.04 16.07
CA ASP A 433 -15.39 -45.32 14.81
C ASP A 433 -14.24 -44.33 14.64
N GLY A 434 -13.61 -44.40 13.46
CA GLY A 434 -12.40 -43.65 13.14
C GLY A 434 -12.65 -42.15 13.11
N ALA A 435 -12.12 -41.45 14.11
CA ALA A 435 -11.96 -40.01 14.06
C ALA A 435 -10.72 -39.67 13.22
N VAL A 436 -10.96 -39.12 12.04
CA VAL A 436 -9.98 -38.39 11.24
C VAL A 436 -9.46 -37.25 12.10
N ILE A 437 -8.23 -37.37 12.62
CA ILE A 437 -7.54 -36.27 13.30
C ILE A 437 -7.08 -35.30 12.21
N CYS A 438 -7.89 -34.26 11.97
CA CYS A 438 -7.43 -33.04 11.31
C CYS A 438 -6.27 -32.46 12.12
N GLY A 439 -5.07 -32.49 11.55
CA GLY A 439 -3.88 -31.86 12.10
C GLY A 439 -4.07 -30.36 12.19
N TYR A 440 -4.34 -29.87 13.39
CA TYR A 440 -4.21 -28.46 13.76
C TYR A 440 -2.76 -28.17 14.15
N GLU A 441 -2.34 -26.93 13.91
CA GLU A 441 -1.13 -26.27 14.43
C GLU A 441 0.21 -26.58 13.73
N THR A 442 0.44 -25.94 12.59
CA THR A 442 1.71 -25.25 12.25
C THR A 442 1.43 -24.27 11.13
N GLY A 443 0.63 -23.25 11.46
CA GLY A 443 0.48 -22.09 10.61
C GLY A 443 1.56 -21.08 10.94
N LEU A 444 2.24 -20.52 9.94
CA LEU A 444 2.82 -19.18 10.04
C LEU A 444 1.68 -18.20 10.32
N VAL A 445 1.27 -18.12 11.58
CA VAL A 445 0.37 -17.09 12.09
C VAL A 445 1.29 -16.00 12.61
N PHE A 446 1.39 -14.89 11.88
CA PHE A 446 1.86 -13.67 12.52
C PHE A 446 0.84 -13.29 13.58
N ASP A 447 1.30 -12.88 14.76
CA ASP A 447 0.38 -12.33 15.74
C ASP A 447 -0.17 -10.98 15.28
N ASP A 448 -1.40 -10.67 15.71
CA ASP A 448 -2.05 -9.38 15.42
C ASP A 448 -1.19 -8.20 15.90
N GLU A 449 -0.34 -8.42 16.91
CA GLU A 449 0.57 -7.43 17.48
C GLU A 449 1.65 -6.99 16.47
N THR A 450 2.25 -7.93 15.73
CA THR A 450 3.25 -7.64 14.69
C THR A 450 2.64 -6.85 13.53
N THR A 451 1.44 -7.23 13.10
CA THR A 451 0.74 -6.52 12.03
C THR A 451 0.31 -5.13 12.46
N GLN A 452 -0.25 -4.99 13.67
CA GLN A 452 -0.62 -3.71 14.25
C GLN A 452 0.61 -2.80 14.45
N ALA A 453 1.76 -3.35 14.85
CA ALA A 453 2.98 -2.57 14.99
C ALA A 453 3.51 -2.03 13.65
N MET A 454 3.41 -2.79 12.55
CA MET A 454 3.74 -2.29 11.21
C MET A 454 2.76 -1.21 10.74
N CYS A 455 1.48 -1.41 11.06
CA CYS A 455 0.40 -0.47 10.81
C CYS A 455 0.62 0.86 11.53
N ASP A 456 0.93 0.82 12.83
CA ASP A 456 1.25 2.01 13.62
C ASP A 456 2.55 2.67 13.14
N PHE A 457 3.51 1.87 12.69
CA PHE A 457 4.82 2.34 12.24
C PHE A 457 4.75 3.11 10.90
N PHE A 458 4.11 2.51 9.88
CA PHE A 458 3.97 3.15 8.57
C PHE A 458 2.75 4.09 8.51
N GLY A 459 1.91 4.12 9.55
CA GLY A 459 0.61 4.78 9.50
C GLY A 459 -0.30 4.12 8.48
N VAL A 460 -0.32 2.78 8.43
CA VAL A 460 -1.14 1.96 7.52
C VAL A 460 -2.25 1.35 8.37
N GLY A 461 -3.51 1.75 8.26
CA GLY A 461 -4.59 1.17 9.08
C GLY A 461 -4.86 -0.31 8.75
N VAL A 462 -5.06 -1.13 9.79
CA VAL A 462 -5.47 -2.56 9.66
C VAL A 462 -6.81 -2.68 8.93
#